data_AF-A0A9E3IB70-F1
#
_entry.id   AF-A0A9E3IB70-F1
#
_cell.length_a   1.000
_cell.length_b   1.000
_cell.length_c   1.000
_cell.angle_alpha   90.00
_cell.angle_beta   90.00
_cell.angle_gamma   90.00
#
_symmetry.space_group_name_H-M   'P 1'
#
loop_
_entity.id
_entity.type
_entity.pdbx_description
1 polymer ?
#
loop_
_entity_poly.entity_id
_entity_poly.type
_entity_poly.pdbx_seq_one_letter_code
_entity_poly.pdbx_strand_id
1 'polypeptide(L)'
;MLLVSISVGVIAGLFIALVRLNLGMPGHKAFFWMTPVLIARLHGGCKIGTAAGALFTALTTYSLGANLAGGVIGMPMIVLAGLILDWTVNFLEKNKISGAAMILAIGLAGVAANLVCLAKRMILPTGLNPHFIFSISGFWFKLFSYAFFGLISGIVAAISAQPKVQNGRSKKNIFVL
;
A
#
# COMPACT_ATOMS: atom_id res chain seq x y z
N MET A 1 -12.37 -13.48 -4.79
CA MET A 1 -11.05 -12.81 -4.70
C MET A 1 -11.14 -11.41 -4.13
N LEU A 2 -12.06 -10.54 -4.59
CA LEU A 2 -12.28 -9.22 -3.98
C LEU A 2 -12.55 -9.29 -2.47
N LEU A 3 -13.40 -10.24 -2.03
CA LEU A 3 -13.67 -10.49 -0.61
C LEU A 3 -12.38 -10.76 0.19
N VAL A 4 -11.38 -11.44 -0.38
CA VAL A 4 -10.10 -11.70 0.30
C VAL A 4 -9.35 -10.39 0.54
N SER A 5 -9.27 -9.51 -0.48
CA SER A 5 -8.64 -8.19 -0.32
C SER A 5 -9.39 -7.31 0.68
N ILE A 6 -10.72 -7.40 0.72
CA ILE A 6 -11.56 -6.70 1.72
C ILE A 6 -11.25 -7.24 3.12
N SER A 7 -11.28 -8.56 3.33
CA SER A 7 -10.98 -9.17 4.63
C SER A 7 -9.58 -8.81 5.13
N VAL A 8 -8.58 -8.84 4.23
CA VAL A 8 -7.21 -8.42 4.57
C VAL A 8 -7.16 -6.93 4.92
N GLY A 9 -7.90 -6.09 4.21
CA GLY A 9 -8.04 -4.67 4.56
C GLY A 9 -8.64 -4.44 5.94
N VAL A 10 -9.71 -5.17 6.29
CA VAL A 10 -10.33 -5.11 7.63
C VAL A 10 -9.33 -5.55 8.71
N ILE A 11 -8.61 -6.65 8.51
CA ILE A 11 -7.60 -7.15 9.45
C ILE A 11 -6.46 -6.14 9.61
N ALA A 12 -5.97 -5.56 8.52
CA ALA A 12 -4.94 -4.53 8.56
C ALA A 12 -5.43 -3.27 9.30
N GLY A 13 -6.69 -2.87 9.09
CA GLY A 13 -7.32 -1.75 9.79
C GLY A 13 -7.43 -1.99 11.30
N LEU A 14 -7.87 -3.19 11.70
CA LEU A 14 -7.88 -3.64 13.10
C LEU A 14 -6.48 -3.56 13.72
N PHE A 15 -5.48 -4.10 13.03
CA PHE A 15 -4.10 -4.09 13.50
C PHE A 15 -3.56 -2.67 13.67
N ILE A 16 -3.79 -1.79 12.69
CA ILE A 16 -3.35 -0.39 12.76
C ILE A 16 -4.05 0.37 13.89
N ALA A 17 -5.33 0.12 14.11
CA ALA A 17 -6.09 0.75 15.18
C ALA A 17 -5.60 0.32 16.57
N LEU A 18 -5.29 -0.97 16.75
CA LEU A 18 -4.89 -1.55 18.03
C LEU A 18 -3.43 -1.27 18.40
N VAL A 19 -2.49 -1.42 17.46
CA VAL A 19 -1.06 -1.44 17.79
C VAL A 19 -0.48 -0.04 18.00
N ARG A 20 -1.21 1.05 17.64
CA ARG A 20 -0.79 2.46 17.81
C ARG A 20 0.73 2.66 17.71
N LEU A 21 1.33 2.17 16.62
CA LEU A 21 2.78 2.11 16.48
C LEU A 21 3.39 3.52 16.52
N ASN A 22 4.21 3.78 17.53
CA ASN A 22 5.05 4.97 17.64
C ASN A 22 6.47 4.65 17.19
N LEU A 23 6.64 4.26 15.93
CA LEU A 23 7.95 3.96 15.32
C LEU A 23 8.82 5.22 15.06
N GLY A 24 8.45 6.39 15.58
CA GLY A 24 9.18 7.66 15.41
C GLY A 24 9.20 8.24 13.99
N MET A 25 8.88 7.45 12.96
CA MET A 25 8.89 7.85 11.55
C MET A 25 7.48 7.90 10.96
N PRO A 26 7.01 8.99 10.34
CA PRO A 26 5.58 9.15 10.03
C PRO A 26 5.05 8.25 8.90
N GLY A 27 5.93 7.72 8.03
CA GLY A 27 5.58 6.92 6.84
C GLY A 27 5.36 5.43 7.10
N HIS A 28 5.72 4.90 8.28
CA HIS A 28 5.70 3.45 8.55
C HIS A 28 4.30 2.84 8.47
N LYS A 29 3.24 3.62 8.71
CA LYS A 29 1.86 3.12 8.73
C LYS A 29 1.45 2.52 7.39
N ALA A 30 2.02 2.98 6.28
CA ALA A 30 1.76 2.42 4.96
C ALA A 30 2.24 0.99 4.82
N PHE A 31 3.34 0.61 5.47
CA PHE A 31 3.82 -0.76 5.44
C PHE A 31 2.78 -1.75 5.97
N PHE A 32 2.05 -1.39 7.03
CA PHE A 32 1.12 -2.30 7.71
C PHE A 32 -0.20 -2.53 6.98
N TRP A 33 -0.66 -1.62 6.13
CA TRP A 33 -1.85 -1.87 5.31
C TRP A 33 -1.50 -2.18 3.86
N MET A 34 -0.54 -1.46 3.27
CA MET A 34 -0.26 -1.53 1.85
C MET A 34 0.36 -2.87 1.49
N THR A 35 1.31 -3.38 2.29
CA THR A 35 1.95 -4.68 2.03
C THR A 35 0.94 -5.84 2.04
N PRO A 36 0.17 -6.11 3.12
CA PRO A 36 -0.73 -7.26 3.13
C PRO A 36 -1.85 -7.14 2.09
N VAL A 37 -2.41 -5.94 1.88
CA VAL A 37 -3.46 -5.72 0.89
C VAL A 37 -2.95 -5.94 -0.54
N LEU A 38 -1.75 -5.44 -0.86
CA LEU A 38 -1.13 -5.63 -2.18
C LEU A 38 -0.74 -7.08 -2.43
N ILE A 39 -0.26 -7.80 -1.41
CA ILE A 39 -0.03 -9.24 -1.47
C ILE A 39 -1.33 -9.98 -1.79
N ALA A 40 -2.41 -9.67 -1.07
CA ALA A 40 -3.71 -10.28 -1.29
C ALA A 40 -4.22 -10.02 -2.71
N ARG A 41 -4.05 -8.79 -3.23
CA ARG A 41 -4.33 -8.48 -4.63
C ARG A 41 -3.52 -9.37 -5.54
N LEU A 42 -2.19 -9.37 -5.44
CA LEU A 42 -1.30 -10.07 -6.37
C LEU A 42 -1.56 -11.59 -6.38
N HIS A 43 -1.92 -12.16 -5.23
CA HIS A 43 -2.28 -13.58 -5.13
C HIS A 43 -3.69 -13.90 -5.66
N GLY A 44 -4.63 -12.97 -5.48
CA GLY A 44 -6.03 -13.12 -5.85
C GLY A 44 -6.38 -12.65 -7.27
N GLY A 45 -5.49 -11.92 -7.95
CA GLY A 45 -5.69 -11.44 -9.32
C GLY A 45 -6.87 -10.45 -9.47
N CYS A 46 -7.28 -9.77 -8.39
CA CYS A 46 -8.39 -8.82 -8.45
C CYS A 46 -7.93 -7.45 -8.99
N LYS A 47 -8.58 -6.94 -10.04
CA LYS A 47 -8.19 -5.68 -10.69
C LYS A 47 -8.28 -4.44 -9.81
N ILE A 48 -9.14 -4.48 -8.78
CA ILE A 48 -9.40 -3.38 -7.83
C ILE A 48 -9.14 -3.81 -6.38
N GLY A 49 -8.33 -4.87 -6.19
CA GLY A 49 -8.14 -5.47 -4.88
C GLY A 49 -7.45 -4.53 -3.89
N THR A 50 -6.49 -3.73 -4.37
CA THR A 50 -5.72 -2.85 -3.50
C THR A 50 -6.54 -1.64 -3.05
N ALA A 51 -7.30 -1.02 -3.95
CA ALA A 51 -8.20 0.08 -3.66
C ALA A 51 -9.31 -0.34 -2.69
N ALA A 52 -9.93 -1.51 -2.91
CA ALA A 52 -10.95 -2.03 -2.01
C ALA A 52 -10.37 -2.32 -0.62
N GLY A 53 -9.24 -3.02 -0.54
CA GLY A 53 -8.59 -3.28 0.75
C GLY A 53 -8.16 -2.00 1.47
N ALA A 54 -7.67 -0.98 0.73
CA ALA A 54 -7.31 0.32 1.28
C ALA A 54 -8.52 1.07 1.86
N LEU A 55 -9.67 1.04 1.15
CA LEU A 55 -10.93 1.61 1.63
C LEU A 55 -11.37 0.96 2.94
N PHE A 56 -11.42 -0.38 2.99
CA PHE A 56 -11.84 -1.09 4.19
C PHE A 56 -10.85 -0.94 5.34
N THR A 57 -9.54 -0.89 5.06
CA THR A 57 -8.53 -0.51 6.07
C THR A 57 -8.87 0.85 6.69
N ALA A 58 -9.13 1.86 5.84
CA ALA A 58 -9.44 3.21 6.30
C ALA A 58 -10.75 3.27 7.10
N LEU A 59 -11.80 2.61 6.62
CA LEU A 59 -13.10 2.52 7.31
C LEU A 59 -12.95 1.84 8.67
N THR A 60 -12.36 0.65 8.73
CA THR A 60 -12.17 -0.08 9.99
C THR A 60 -11.32 0.71 10.98
N THR A 61 -10.22 1.32 10.51
CA THR A 61 -9.37 2.18 11.36
C THR A 61 -10.17 3.35 11.94
N TYR A 62 -10.99 4.01 11.11
CA TYR A 62 -11.83 5.14 11.52
C TYR A 62 -12.96 4.72 12.47
N SER A 63 -13.67 3.63 12.19
CA SER A 63 -14.76 3.11 13.02
C SER A 63 -14.31 2.71 14.42
N LEU A 64 -13.04 2.34 14.59
CA LEU A 64 -12.43 2.02 15.88
C LEU A 64 -11.90 3.27 16.62
N GLY A 65 -12.20 4.48 16.12
CA GLY A 65 -11.80 5.74 16.75
C GLY A 65 -10.32 6.08 16.59
N ALA A 66 -9.57 5.40 15.72
CA ALA A 66 -8.19 5.76 15.46
C ALA A 66 -8.12 7.03 14.59
N ASN A 67 -7.20 7.92 14.94
CA ASN A 67 -7.07 9.21 14.27
C ASN A 67 -6.50 9.04 12.85
N LEU A 68 -7.40 9.00 11.86
CA LEU A 68 -7.02 9.17 10.45
C LEU A 68 -6.64 10.63 10.25
N ALA A 69 -5.40 10.89 9.81
CA ALA A 69 -5.03 12.24 9.39
C ALA A 69 -6.02 12.72 8.32
N GLY A 70 -6.54 13.95 8.42
CA GLY A 70 -7.61 14.45 7.54
C GLY A 70 -9.02 13.86 7.75
N GLY A 71 -9.24 12.99 8.74
CA GLY A 71 -10.55 12.38 9.02
C GLY A 71 -11.17 11.64 7.82
N VAL A 72 -12.50 11.71 7.71
CA VAL A 72 -13.28 11.15 6.58
C VAL A 72 -12.87 11.80 5.25
N ILE A 73 -12.58 13.11 5.25
CA ILE A 73 -12.14 13.87 4.07
C ILE A 73 -10.81 13.33 3.53
N GLY A 74 -9.98 12.75 4.40
CA GLY A 74 -8.73 12.11 4.02
C GLY A 74 -8.87 10.69 3.46
N MET A 75 -10.02 10.03 3.55
CA MET A 75 -10.21 8.65 3.07
C MET A 75 -10.03 8.50 1.55
N PRO A 76 -10.58 9.39 0.70
CA PRO A 76 -10.40 9.29 -0.76
C PRO A 76 -8.94 9.22 -1.20
N MET A 77 -8.02 9.90 -0.50
CA MET A 77 -6.59 9.86 -0.81
C MET A 77 -5.96 8.48 -0.51
N ILE A 78 -6.45 7.75 0.50
CA ILE A 78 -6.01 6.38 0.77
C ILE A 78 -6.51 5.44 -0.34
N VAL A 79 -7.75 5.64 -0.80
CA VAL A 79 -8.30 4.88 -1.94
C VAL A 79 -7.51 5.18 -3.21
N LEU A 80 -7.17 6.45 -3.46
CA LEU A 80 -6.34 6.87 -4.59
C LEU A 80 -4.96 6.20 -4.56
N ALA A 81 -4.33 6.10 -3.39
CA ALA A 81 -3.08 5.36 -3.22
C ALA A 81 -3.24 3.87 -3.61
N GLY A 82 -4.36 3.24 -3.22
CA GLY A 82 -4.70 1.88 -3.64
C GLY A 82 -4.94 1.77 -5.16
N LEU A 83 -5.60 2.74 -5.78
CA LEU A 83 -5.84 2.78 -7.22
C LEU A 83 -4.54 2.90 -8.03
N ILE A 84 -3.56 3.67 -7.55
CA ILE A 84 -2.23 3.75 -8.18
C ILE A 84 -1.61 2.36 -8.26
N LEU A 85 -1.62 1.60 -7.16
CA LEU A 85 -1.07 0.24 -7.11
C LEU A 85 -1.86 -0.76 -7.97
N ASP A 86 -3.18 -0.66 -7.96
CA ASP A 86 -4.03 -1.46 -8.83
C ASP A 86 -3.72 -1.20 -10.30
N TRP A 87 -3.63 0.07 -10.69
CA TRP A 87 -3.31 0.47 -12.05
C TRP A 87 -1.92 0.01 -12.48
N THR A 88 -0.89 0.22 -11.66
CA THR A 88 0.48 -0.23 -11.98
C THR A 88 0.53 -1.73 -12.24
N VAL A 89 0.01 -2.54 -11.34
CA VAL A 89 0.07 -4.00 -11.53
C VAL A 89 -0.84 -4.44 -12.67
N ASN A 90 -2.01 -3.83 -12.89
CA ASN A 90 -2.84 -4.15 -14.06
C ASN A 90 -2.10 -3.84 -15.36
N PHE A 91 -1.32 -2.76 -15.38
CA PHE A 91 -0.42 -2.41 -16.48
C PHE A 91 0.71 -3.44 -16.65
N LEU A 92 1.36 -3.88 -15.56
CA LEU A 92 2.41 -4.90 -15.60
C LEU A 92 1.88 -6.25 -16.08
N GLU A 93 0.70 -6.67 -15.61
CA GLU A 93 0.01 -7.89 -16.05
C GLU A 93 -0.37 -7.83 -17.53
N LYS A 94 -0.94 -6.70 -17.99
CA LYS A 94 -1.30 -6.49 -19.40
C LYS A 94 -0.08 -6.60 -20.32
N ASN A 95 1.06 -6.05 -19.90
CA ASN A 95 2.31 -6.08 -20.66
C ASN A 95 3.18 -7.33 -20.38
N LYS A 96 2.70 -8.28 -19.56
CA LYS A 96 3.41 -9.51 -19.18
C LYS A 96 4.82 -9.28 -18.59
N ILE A 97 5.03 -8.14 -17.94
CA ILE A 97 6.31 -7.79 -17.31
C ILE A 97 6.49 -8.66 -16.05
N SER A 98 7.66 -9.30 -15.91
CA SER A 98 7.94 -10.27 -14.85
C SER A 98 9.34 -10.11 -14.25
N GLY A 99 9.57 -10.69 -13.07
CA GLY A 99 10.88 -10.72 -12.43
C GLY A 99 11.28 -9.36 -11.85
N ALA A 100 12.56 -8.99 -11.97
CA ALA A 100 13.12 -7.79 -11.36
C ALA A 100 12.39 -6.49 -11.79
N ALA A 101 12.00 -6.38 -13.07
CA ALA A 101 11.30 -5.20 -13.57
C ALA A 101 9.93 -5.00 -12.90
N MET A 102 9.21 -6.09 -12.62
CA MET A 102 7.94 -6.05 -11.88
C MET A 102 8.17 -5.60 -10.43
N ILE A 103 9.21 -6.13 -9.77
CA ILE A 103 9.54 -5.78 -8.38
C ILE A 103 9.87 -4.28 -8.28
N LEU A 104 10.71 -3.78 -9.18
CA LEU A 104 11.07 -2.36 -9.22
C LEU A 104 9.85 -1.46 -9.50
N ALA A 105 9.03 -1.82 -10.50
CA ALA A 105 7.84 -1.03 -10.84
C ALA A 105 6.80 -0.98 -9.70
N ILE A 106 6.57 -2.11 -9.03
CA ILE A 106 5.68 -2.16 -7.85
C ILE A 106 6.28 -1.39 -6.67
N GLY A 107 7.61 -1.47 -6.48
CA GLY A 107 8.32 -0.65 -5.49
C GLY A 107 8.12 0.85 -5.73
N LEU A 108 8.31 1.32 -6.96
CA LEU A 108 8.09 2.72 -7.34
C LEU A 108 6.62 3.14 -7.20
N ALA A 109 5.67 2.26 -7.52
CA ALA A 109 4.25 2.52 -7.29
C ALA A 109 3.93 2.62 -5.78
N GLY A 110 4.61 1.81 -4.95
CA GLY A 110 4.56 1.92 -3.49
C GLY A 110 5.07 3.28 -3.00
N VAL A 111 6.16 3.79 -3.58
CA VAL A 111 6.64 5.17 -3.31
C VAL A 111 5.54 6.18 -3.64
N ALA A 112 4.99 6.14 -4.85
CA ALA A 112 3.95 7.08 -5.29
C ALA A 112 2.70 7.02 -4.40
N ALA A 113 2.21 5.81 -4.10
CA ALA A 113 1.06 5.58 -3.23
C ALA A 113 1.29 6.12 -1.82
N ASN A 114 2.47 5.92 -1.25
CA ASN A 114 2.78 6.45 0.07
C ASN A 114 2.96 7.98 0.05
N LEU A 115 3.52 8.55 -1.03
CA LEU A 115 3.61 9.99 -1.20
C LEU A 115 2.23 10.66 -1.31
N VAL A 116 1.22 9.99 -1.89
CA VAL A 116 -0.18 10.46 -1.82
C VAL A 116 -0.67 10.50 -0.36
N CYS A 117 -0.29 9.52 0.46
CA CYS A 117 -0.60 9.52 1.89
C CYS A 117 0.12 10.64 2.66
N LEU A 118 1.29 11.08 2.19
CA LEU A 118 1.98 12.29 2.71
C LEU A 118 1.25 13.56 2.25
N ALA A 119 0.93 13.69 0.97
CA ALA A 119 0.21 14.84 0.40
C ALA A 119 -1.11 15.08 1.14
N LYS A 120 -1.86 14.00 1.42
CA LYS A 120 -3.04 14.02 2.27
C LYS A 120 -2.81 14.71 3.62
N ARG A 121 -1.69 14.44 4.30
CA ARG A 121 -1.35 15.08 5.59
C ARG A 121 -0.98 16.55 5.45
N MET A 122 -0.48 16.96 4.28
CA MET A 122 -0.14 18.36 4.01
C MET A 122 -1.38 19.20 3.67
N ILE A 123 -2.34 18.62 2.94
CA ILE A 123 -3.56 19.31 2.49
C ILE A 123 -4.63 19.37 3.61
N LEU A 124 -4.76 18.29 4.38
CA LEU A 124 -5.79 18.17 5.43
C LEU A 124 -5.13 18.05 6.81
N PRO A 125 -4.58 19.15 7.35
CA PRO A 125 -3.96 19.14 8.67
C PRO A 125 -5.02 18.89 9.74
N THR A 126 -5.11 17.66 10.21
CA THR A 126 -5.84 17.35 11.46
C THR A 126 -5.00 17.80 12.64
N GLY A 127 -5.20 19.04 13.06
CA GLY A 127 -4.77 19.57 14.36
C GLY A 127 -3.28 19.88 14.50
N LEU A 128 -3.01 20.92 15.30
CA LEU A 128 -1.71 21.35 15.81
C LEU A 128 -1.07 20.25 16.68
N ASN A 129 -0.54 19.20 16.08
CA ASN A 129 0.53 18.45 16.73
C ASN A 129 1.69 18.29 15.75
N PRO A 130 2.48 19.36 15.60
CA PRO A 130 3.71 19.24 14.86
C PRO A 130 4.63 18.35 15.68
N HIS A 131 4.81 17.10 15.23
CA HIS A 131 5.99 16.33 15.60
C HIS A 131 7.21 17.05 15.01
N PHE A 132 7.63 18.13 15.67
CA PHE A 132 8.93 18.79 15.49
C PHE A 132 9.98 17.91 16.18
N ILE A 133 10.38 16.85 15.48
CA ILE A 133 11.57 16.10 15.84
C ILE A 133 12.72 16.79 15.10
N PHE A 134 13.51 17.57 15.86
CA PHE A 134 14.73 18.30 15.49
C PHE A 134 14.58 19.47 14.50
N SER A 135 15.03 20.64 14.96
CA SER A 135 14.88 21.99 14.41
C SER A 135 15.60 22.27 13.07
N ILE A 136 15.83 21.28 12.21
CA ILE A 136 16.35 21.45 10.85
C ILE A 136 15.58 20.50 9.90
N SER A 137 14.83 21.08 8.94
CA SER A 137 14.33 20.46 7.70
C SER A 137 13.38 19.22 7.75
N GLY A 138 12.48 19.12 8.74
CA GLY A 138 11.55 17.99 8.92
C GLY A 138 10.64 17.60 7.73
N PHE A 139 10.54 18.42 6.68
CA PHE A 139 9.87 18.05 5.43
C PHE A 139 10.63 16.97 4.64
N TRP A 140 11.94 17.12 4.46
CA TRP A 140 12.75 16.17 3.71
C TRP A 140 12.83 14.80 4.39
N PHE A 141 12.91 14.80 5.73
CA PHE A 141 12.84 13.57 6.51
C PHE A 141 11.48 12.87 6.37
N LYS A 142 10.37 13.61 6.38
CA LYS A 142 9.03 13.08 6.08
C LYS A 142 8.98 12.49 4.67
N LEU A 143 9.42 13.26 3.67
CA LEU A 143 9.43 12.81 2.28
C LEU A 143 10.23 11.51 2.11
N PHE A 144 11.46 11.48 2.64
CA PHE A 144 12.33 10.31 2.60
C PHE A 144 11.72 9.11 3.33
N SER A 145 11.17 9.31 4.53
CA SER A 145 10.50 8.25 5.29
C SER A 145 9.35 7.63 4.50
N TYR A 146 8.48 8.46 3.91
CA TYR A 146 7.37 7.97 3.10
C TYR A 146 7.84 7.27 1.83
N ALA A 147 8.84 7.81 1.13
CA ALA A 147 9.42 7.15 -0.03
C ALA A 147 10.03 5.79 0.34
N PHE A 148 10.84 5.73 1.39
CA PHE A 148 11.48 4.50 1.86
C PHE A 148 10.46 3.43 2.26
N PHE A 149 9.48 3.77 3.11
CA PHE A 149 8.46 2.79 3.52
C PHE A 149 7.55 2.39 2.35
N GLY A 150 7.30 3.29 1.40
CA GLY A 150 6.56 2.98 0.18
C GLY A 150 7.31 2.02 -0.73
N LEU A 151 8.61 2.24 -0.90
CA LEU A 151 9.48 1.38 -1.70
C LEU A 151 9.57 -0.02 -1.10
N ILE A 152 9.89 -0.12 0.19
CA ILE A 152 10.08 -1.40 0.89
C ILE A 152 8.77 -2.21 0.89
N SER A 153 7.64 -1.58 1.19
CA SER A 153 6.34 -2.27 1.18
C SER A 153 5.97 -2.82 -0.19
N GLY A 154 6.22 -2.05 -1.26
CA GLY A 154 6.02 -2.49 -2.65
C GLY A 154 6.95 -3.65 -3.03
N ILE A 155 8.23 -3.57 -2.69
CA ILE A 155 9.22 -4.63 -2.95
C ILE A 155 8.83 -5.93 -2.21
N VAL A 156 8.51 -5.84 -0.91
CA VAL A 156 8.11 -6.99 -0.09
C VAL A 156 6.85 -7.65 -0.65
N ALA A 157 5.86 -6.85 -1.06
CA ALA A 157 4.64 -7.38 -1.68
C ALA A 157 4.91 -8.04 -3.04
N ALA A 158 5.79 -7.47 -3.85
CA ALA A 158 6.14 -8.02 -5.16
C ALA A 158 6.92 -9.34 -5.05
N ILE A 159 7.87 -9.43 -4.12
CA ILE A 159 8.68 -10.63 -3.85
C ILE A 159 7.80 -11.77 -3.36
N SER A 160 6.94 -11.50 -2.37
CA SER A 160 6.03 -12.51 -1.82
C SER A 160 5.02 -13.05 -2.85
N ALA A 161 4.73 -12.31 -3.92
CA ALA A 161 3.88 -12.76 -5.01
C ALA A 161 4.60 -13.46 -6.18
N GLN A 162 5.95 -13.41 -6.25
CA GLN A 162 6.72 -14.08 -7.32
C GLN A 162 6.50 -15.60 -7.47
N PRO A 163 6.29 -16.42 -6.42
CA PRO A 163 6.18 -17.87 -6.60
C PRO A 163 5.02 -18.33 -7.50
N LYS A 164 4.01 -17.47 -7.74
CA LYS A 164 2.90 -17.77 -8.67
C LYS A 164 3.17 -17.37 -10.13
N VAL A 165 3.95 -16.31 -10.38
CA VAL A 165 4.21 -15.79 -11.74
C VAL A 165 5.08 -16.75 -12.54
N GLN A 166 6.01 -17.47 -11.90
CA GLN A 166 6.85 -18.47 -12.56
C GLN A 166 6.11 -19.79 -12.83
N ASN A 167 5.24 -20.23 -11.91
CA ASN A 167 4.50 -21.50 -12.06
C ASN A 167 3.42 -21.50 -13.16
N GLY A 168 2.92 -20.31 -13.55
CA GLY A 168 2.00 -20.16 -14.69
C GLY A 168 2.66 -20.26 -16.08
N ARG A 169 3.99 -20.13 -16.18
CA ARG A 169 4.73 -20.28 -17.45
C ARG A 169 5.14 -21.73 -17.75
N SER A 170 5.26 -22.59 -16.75
CA SER A 170 5.76 -23.96 -16.95
C SER A 170 4.71 -24.94 -17.50
N LYS A 171 3.40 -24.67 -17.36
CA LYS A 171 2.33 -25.61 -17.76
C LYS A 171 1.81 -25.48 -19.20
N LYS A 172 2.36 -24.60 -20.06
CA LYS A 172 1.87 -24.43 -21.43
C LYS A 172 2.67 -25.10 -22.55
N ASN A 173 3.77 -25.81 -22.24
CA ASN A 173 4.63 -26.43 -23.27
C ASN A 173 4.79 -27.96 -23.14
N ILE A 174 3.94 -28.65 -22.37
CA ILE A 174 3.97 -30.12 -22.29
C ILE A 174 2.55 -30.62 -22.58
N PHE A 175 2.12 -30.55 -23.84
CA PHE A 175 1.05 -31.37 -24.44
C PHE A 175 0.93 -30.99 -25.92
N VAL A 176 1.99 -31.27 -26.69
CA VAL A 176 1.92 -31.52 -28.13
C VAL A 176 3.00 -32.55 -28.44
N LEU A 177 2.65 -33.82 -28.32
CA LEU A 177 3.22 -34.96 -29.01
C LEU A 177 2.12 -36.02 -29.10
#